data_AF-A0A2T0L6E0-F1
#
_entry.id   AF-A0A2T0L6E0-F1
#
_cell.length_a   1.000
_cell.length_b   1.000
_cell.length_c   1.000
_cell.angle_alpha   90.00
_cell.angle_beta   90.00
_cell.angle_gamma   90.00
#
_symmetry.space_group_name_H-M   'P 1'
#
loop_
_entity.id
_entity.type
_entity.pdbx_description
1 polymer ?
#
loop_
_entity_poly.entity_id
_entity_poly.type
_entity_poly.pdbx_seq_one_letter_code
_entity_poly.pdbx_strand_id
1 'polypeptide(L)'
;MNWRILSVLALAAPLLGACGGGGGGDGPVTEVRLCPASLDYSTVFTGGGGDGELVKLQLDTTKMTWQVNYIESPIPATTGTVVPTRAGQSASGTLTQETLLPTNKLNQCAFRLNGASLDPNRPARIFVGEGVAGGTIPGAEISFGGILGVGAVPDTKFPYYPFIGFSSIETNLVNVAGTYNQLGYHQVPSQNFAPVAVDSKITINADGTWTECDNSGVNAGKCQQPGGNFAPAADGSGAFQTNNFRGQAKPTLAATPEARGYMIVGKLRNQLVPILVRTGAANSSVTVPQNGALGPYADDESGISILAPQSAITVNSQNGEYIGVDSQFDYRTTALEGTEATLLDPFNASQASLATALNLDFTQAVPGVVTTTKVGASTGTTPTGKMIFTGGVFGYLDLTNAASPYFTIGAFVQ
;
A
#
# COMPACT_ATOMS: atom_id res chain seq x y z
N MET A 1 23.16 3.85 -59.58
CA MET A 1 23.27 5.21 -59.02
C MET A 1 22.75 5.16 -57.59
N ASN A 2 23.66 5.22 -56.64
CA ASN A 2 23.55 5.54 -55.20
C ASN A 2 22.61 4.79 -54.25
N TRP A 3 23.12 4.70 -53.03
CA TRP A 3 22.83 3.82 -51.90
C TRP A 3 22.54 4.71 -50.67
N ARG A 4 21.74 4.19 -49.73
CA ARG A 4 21.69 4.46 -48.26
C ARG A 4 20.66 5.46 -47.70
N ILE A 5 19.77 4.88 -46.86
CA ILE A 5 19.54 5.11 -45.42
C ILE A 5 19.36 6.57 -44.96
N LEU A 6 18.24 6.86 -44.27
CA LEU A 6 18.25 7.35 -42.87
C LEU A 6 16.84 7.45 -42.27
N SER A 7 16.75 6.91 -41.06
CA SER A 7 15.67 6.91 -40.09
C SER A 7 15.35 8.32 -39.57
N VAL A 8 14.08 8.62 -39.29
CA VAL A 8 13.68 9.81 -38.50
C VAL A 8 13.24 9.34 -37.12
N LEU A 9 14.17 9.41 -36.16
CA LEU A 9 13.87 9.53 -34.74
C LEU A 9 13.51 11.00 -34.49
N ALA A 10 12.27 11.29 -34.13
CA ALA A 10 11.90 12.59 -33.59
C ALA A 10 12.03 12.53 -32.06
N LEU A 11 13.15 13.04 -31.55
CA LEU A 11 13.34 13.41 -30.15
C LEU A 11 12.52 14.67 -29.89
N ALA A 12 11.40 14.55 -29.19
CA ALA A 12 10.72 15.69 -28.58
C ALA A 12 11.29 15.90 -27.17
N ALA A 13 12.12 16.92 -27.01
CA ALA A 13 12.49 17.48 -25.71
C ALA A 13 11.44 18.53 -25.31
N PRO A 14 10.97 18.59 -24.05
CA PRO A 14 10.20 19.73 -23.59
C PRO A 14 11.16 20.88 -23.24
N LEU A 15 11.24 21.85 -24.16
CA LEU A 15 11.67 23.21 -23.87
C LEU A 15 10.53 23.93 -23.11
N LEU A 16 10.64 24.06 -21.79
CA LEU A 16 9.90 25.08 -21.05
C LEU A 16 10.86 26.23 -20.75
N GLY A 17 10.51 27.38 -21.31
CA GLY A 17 11.38 28.55 -21.45
C GLY A 17 11.61 29.34 -20.16
N ALA A 18 12.79 29.94 -20.11
CA ALA A 18 13.04 31.14 -19.33
C ALA A 18 14.09 31.99 -20.07
N CYS A 19 13.63 32.98 -20.83
CA CYS A 19 14.44 34.11 -21.29
C CYS A 19 13.56 35.37 -21.28
N GLY A 20 13.92 36.32 -20.42
CA GLY A 20 13.32 37.66 -20.36
C GLY A 20 13.73 38.40 -19.09
N GLY A 21 14.89 39.07 -19.15
CA GLY A 21 15.51 39.73 -18.00
C GLY A 21 14.86 41.06 -17.57
N GLY A 22 15.09 41.41 -16.32
CA GLY A 22 14.81 42.72 -15.72
C GLY A 22 15.27 42.72 -14.26
N GLY A 23 16.27 43.53 -13.94
CA GLY A 23 16.99 43.50 -12.66
C GLY A 23 16.10 43.70 -11.42
N GLY A 24 16.16 42.74 -10.52
CA GLY A 24 15.72 42.78 -9.14
C GLY A 24 16.49 41.68 -8.41
N GLY A 25 17.06 41.98 -7.25
CA GLY A 25 17.86 41.02 -6.49
C GLY A 25 16.99 39.87 -5.99
N ASP A 26 16.87 38.81 -6.79
CA ASP A 26 16.34 37.54 -6.33
C ASP A 26 17.41 36.90 -5.45
N GLY A 27 17.19 36.97 -4.14
CA GLY A 27 17.77 36.01 -3.22
C GLY A 27 17.45 34.59 -3.69
N PRO A 28 18.19 33.56 -3.24
CA PRO A 28 17.97 32.20 -3.69
C PRO A 28 16.49 31.83 -3.55
N VAL A 29 15.85 31.49 -4.68
CA VAL A 29 14.47 31.03 -4.73
C VAL A 29 14.42 29.79 -3.83
N THR A 30 13.79 29.93 -2.66
CA THR A 30 13.68 28.83 -1.71
C THR A 30 12.73 27.80 -2.33
N GLU A 31 13.26 26.65 -2.74
CA GLU A 31 12.48 25.56 -3.31
C GLU A 31 11.40 25.14 -2.30
N VAL A 32 10.13 25.15 -2.72
CA VAL A 32 9.00 24.76 -1.85
C VAL A 32 9.14 23.28 -1.51
N ARG A 33 9.30 22.94 -0.24
CA ARG A 33 9.41 21.55 0.22
C ARG A 33 8.05 20.84 0.16
N LEU A 34 8.06 19.53 -0.09
CA LEU A 34 6.87 18.66 -0.16
C LEU A 34 6.50 17.98 1.16
N CYS A 35 7.31 18.22 2.18
CA CYS A 35 7.28 17.54 3.46
C CYS A 35 7.79 18.46 4.57
N PRO A 36 7.56 18.10 5.85
CA PRO A 36 8.07 18.85 6.98
C PRO A 36 9.58 19.10 6.91
N ALA A 37 10.02 20.27 7.42
CA ALA A 37 11.42 20.65 7.39
C ALA A 37 12.32 19.68 8.21
N SER A 38 11.74 19.13 9.27
CA SER A 38 12.34 18.15 10.18
C SER A 38 11.26 17.27 10.77
N LEU A 39 11.61 16.04 11.08
CA LEU A 39 10.81 15.13 11.91
C LEU A 39 11.61 14.74 13.14
N ASP A 40 10.89 14.48 14.22
CA ASP A 40 11.37 13.80 15.42
C ASP A 40 10.40 12.68 15.81
N TYR A 41 10.73 11.94 16.87
CA TYR A 41 9.91 10.83 17.33
C TYR A 41 8.56 11.22 17.97
N SER A 42 8.23 12.52 18.07
CA SER A 42 6.89 12.97 18.43
C SER A 42 5.91 12.86 17.25
N THR A 43 6.42 12.85 16.00
CA THR A 43 5.59 12.59 14.82
C THR A 43 5.49 11.09 14.59
N VAL A 44 4.30 10.53 14.82
CA VAL A 44 4.02 9.10 14.69
C VAL A 44 3.16 8.86 13.47
N PHE A 45 3.69 8.16 12.48
CA PHE A 45 2.91 7.67 11.34
C PHE A 45 2.31 6.31 11.69
N THR A 46 1.01 6.28 11.97
CA THR A 46 0.27 5.03 12.19
C THR A 46 -0.26 4.52 10.86
N GLY A 47 0.00 3.25 10.55
CA GLY A 47 -0.28 2.73 9.22
C GLY A 47 -0.26 1.21 9.11
N GLY A 48 -0.43 0.74 7.88
CA GLY A 48 -0.53 -0.67 7.53
C GLY A 48 0.56 -1.12 6.57
N GLY A 49 1.01 -2.36 6.73
CA GLY A 49 1.92 -3.06 5.82
C GLY A 49 1.18 -3.98 4.84
N GLY A 50 1.75 -4.17 3.65
CA GLY A 50 1.26 -5.14 2.65
C GLY A 50 1.35 -6.60 3.09
N ASP A 51 2.05 -6.88 4.18
CA ASP A 51 2.14 -8.15 4.88
C ASP A 51 1.08 -8.35 5.98
N GLY A 52 0.19 -7.38 6.18
CA GLY A 52 -0.86 -7.46 7.20
C GLY A 52 -0.46 -6.90 8.56
N GLU A 53 0.66 -6.18 8.67
CA GLU A 53 1.09 -5.54 9.90
C GLU A 53 0.38 -4.20 10.15
N LEU A 54 0.04 -3.92 11.40
CA LEU A 54 -0.34 -2.61 11.91
C LEU A 54 0.85 -2.03 12.68
N VAL A 55 1.36 -0.89 12.23
CA VAL A 55 2.62 -0.35 12.75
C VAL A 55 2.56 1.14 13.06
N LYS A 56 3.47 1.57 13.93
CA LYS A 56 3.82 2.98 14.14
C LYS A 56 5.25 3.21 13.65
N LEU A 57 5.40 4.06 12.65
CA LEU A 57 6.69 4.51 12.12
C LEU A 57 7.03 5.91 12.66
N GLN A 58 8.26 6.09 13.12
CA GLN A 58 8.79 7.36 13.61
C GLN A 58 10.19 7.59 13.02
N LEU A 59 10.46 8.83 12.63
CA LEU A 59 11.72 9.26 12.03
C LEU A 59 12.27 10.44 12.81
N ASP A 60 13.57 10.47 13.05
CA ASP A 60 14.29 11.62 13.57
C ASP A 60 15.31 12.05 12.52
N THR A 61 14.97 13.09 11.75
CA THR A 61 15.79 13.56 10.63
C THR A 61 16.94 14.46 11.09
N THR A 62 16.99 14.82 12.37
CA THR A 62 18.13 15.55 12.96
C THR A 62 19.17 14.56 13.48
N LYS A 63 18.74 13.48 14.14
CA LYS A 63 19.62 12.39 14.59
C LYS A 63 19.89 11.34 13.52
N MET A 64 19.17 11.40 12.41
CA MET A 64 19.21 10.41 11.33
C MET A 64 18.93 8.99 11.84
N THR A 65 17.82 8.82 12.55
CA THR A 65 17.39 7.52 13.08
C THR A 65 15.92 7.24 12.76
N TRP A 66 15.56 5.97 12.72
CA TRP A 66 14.18 5.53 12.54
C TRP A 66 13.80 4.45 13.55
N GLN A 67 12.49 4.33 13.81
CA GLN A 67 11.90 3.29 14.62
C GLN A 67 10.57 2.84 14.01
N VAL A 68 10.34 1.52 14.02
CA VAL A 68 9.04 0.89 13.75
C VAL A 68 8.62 0.12 14.98
N ASN A 69 7.41 0.35 15.46
CA ASN A 69 6.77 -0.46 16.49
C ASN A 69 5.66 -1.29 15.84
N TYR A 70 5.75 -2.60 15.95
CA TYR A 70 4.75 -3.53 15.43
C TYR A 70 3.64 -3.67 16.47
N ILE A 71 2.50 -3.03 16.22
CA ILE A 71 1.35 -3.10 17.14
C ILE A 71 0.72 -4.48 17.02
N GLU A 72 0.40 -4.88 15.78
CA GLU A 72 -0.12 -6.18 15.43
C GLU A 72 0.64 -6.70 14.21
N SER A 73 0.92 -8.00 14.17
CA SER A 73 1.72 -8.60 13.10
C SER A 73 1.40 -10.08 12.93
N PRO A 74 1.18 -10.56 11.69
CA PRO A 74 1.11 -11.98 11.38
C PRO A 74 2.51 -12.59 11.15
N ILE A 75 3.56 -11.78 11.13
CA ILE A 75 4.92 -12.21 10.84
C ILE A 75 5.53 -12.89 12.08
N PRO A 76 6.02 -14.13 11.96
CA PRO A 76 6.69 -14.82 13.07
C PRO A 76 7.91 -14.04 13.57
N ALA A 77 8.12 -14.01 14.88
CA ALA A 77 9.34 -13.43 15.46
C ALA A 77 10.60 -14.26 15.14
N THR A 78 10.41 -15.52 14.77
CA THR A 78 11.50 -16.46 14.47
C THR A 78 11.10 -17.34 13.29
N THR A 79 11.95 -17.38 12.27
CA THR A 79 11.81 -18.25 11.10
C THR A 79 11.67 -19.72 11.52
N GLY A 80 10.80 -20.49 10.87
CA GLY A 80 10.48 -21.86 11.25
C GLY A 80 9.37 -21.99 12.30
N THR A 81 8.77 -20.89 12.74
CA THR A 81 7.64 -20.87 13.69
C THR A 81 6.46 -20.08 13.14
N VAL A 82 5.28 -20.22 13.76
CA VAL A 82 4.11 -19.35 13.48
C VAL A 82 3.81 -18.40 14.64
N VAL A 83 4.23 -18.75 15.87
CA VAL A 83 4.07 -17.94 17.08
C VAL A 83 5.28 -18.11 18.01
N PRO A 84 5.65 -17.08 18.79
CA PRO A 84 5.08 -15.72 18.81
C PRO A 84 5.37 -14.93 17.52
N THR A 85 4.54 -13.92 17.24
CA THR A 85 4.75 -13.00 16.11
C THR A 85 5.57 -11.78 16.54
N ARG A 86 5.84 -10.85 15.60
CA ARG A 86 6.50 -9.57 15.89
C ARG A 86 5.61 -8.59 16.66
N ALA A 87 4.34 -8.89 16.91
CA ALA A 87 3.44 -8.02 17.67
C ALA A 87 4.04 -7.64 19.03
N GLY A 88 3.99 -6.35 19.38
CA GLY A 88 4.59 -5.77 20.57
C GLY A 88 6.10 -5.56 20.51
N GLN A 89 6.78 -5.90 19.40
CA GLN A 89 8.22 -5.69 19.22
C GLN A 89 8.51 -4.37 18.49
N SER A 90 9.79 -4.00 18.45
CA SER A 90 10.27 -2.81 17.74
C SER A 90 11.50 -3.13 16.89
N ALA A 91 11.64 -2.42 15.78
CA ALA A 91 12.86 -2.36 14.99
C ALA A 91 13.33 -0.91 14.91
N SER A 92 14.64 -0.70 14.80
CA SER A 92 15.21 0.65 14.69
C SER A 92 16.54 0.61 13.96
N GLY A 93 16.94 1.74 13.39
CA GLY A 93 18.22 1.88 12.70
C GLY A 93 18.54 3.33 12.39
N THR A 94 19.49 3.53 11.47
CA THR A 94 19.88 4.85 10.99
C THR A 94 19.23 5.19 9.65
N LEU A 95 19.13 6.48 9.36
CA LEU A 95 18.65 7.01 8.11
C LEU A 95 19.80 7.42 7.19
N THR A 96 19.55 7.40 5.90
CA THR A 96 20.39 8.07 4.90
C THR A 96 19.47 8.82 3.95
N GLN A 97 19.75 10.11 3.72
CA GLN A 97 18.99 10.91 2.77
C GLN A 97 19.12 10.30 1.37
N GLU A 98 18.02 10.23 0.63
CA GLU A 98 18.06 9.80 -0.77
C GLU A 98 18.66 10.90 -1.66
N THR A 99 19.34 10.49 -2.73
CA THR A 99 19.97 11.42 -3.69
C THR A 99 19.73 11.02 -5.14
N LEU A 100 19.03 9.90 -5.37
CA LEU A 100 18.85 9.29 -6.69
C LEU A 100 17.49 9.60 -7.33
N LEU A 101 16.60 10.34 -6.66
CA LEU A 101 15.34 10.77 -7.26
C LEU A 101 15.58 11.91 -8.26
N PRO A 102 14.66 12.12 -9.24
CA PRO A 102 14.88 13.06 -10.34
C PRO A 102 15.08 14.53 -9.94
N THR A 103 14.54 14.95 -8.78
CA THR A 103 14.62 16.34 -8.31
C THR A 103 15.12 16.44 -6.88
N ASN A 104 15.70 17.60 -6.52
CA ASN A 104 16.14 17.86 -5.15
C ASN A 104 14.95 17.87 -4.18
N LYS A 105 13.83 18.51 -4.58
CA LYS A 105 12.55 18.47 -3.86
C LYS A 105 12.13 17.07 -3.40
N LEU A 106 12.19 16.09 -4.31
CA LEU A 106 11.85 14.69 -4.03
C LEU A 106 12.87 14.05 -3.08
N ASN A 107 14.15 14.27 -3.36
CA ASN A 107 15.24 13.74 -2.53
C ASN A 107 15.16 14.24 -1.08
N GLN A 108 14.81 15.51 -0.83
CA GLN A 108 14.63 16.08 0.53
C GLN A 108 13.58 15.34 1.37
N CYS A 109 12.63 14.69 0.72
CA CYS A 109 11.49 14.04 1.34
C CYS A 109 11.59 12.51 1.32
N ALA A 110 12.76 11.96 0.96
CA ALA A 110 12.97 10.52 0.87
C ALA A 110 14.21 10.08 1.65
N PHE A 111 14.08 8.97 2.38
CA PHE A 111 15.14 8.42 3.21
C PHE A 111 15.25 6.92 3.05
N ARG A 112 16.48 6.40 3.08
CA ARG A 112 16.77 4.97 3.23
C ARG A 112 16.75 4.58 4.70
N LEU A 113 16.13 3.45 5.01
CA LEU A 113 16.09 2.85 6.34
C LEU A 113 17.20 1.81 6.43
N ASN A 114 18.37 2.21 6.95
CA ASN A 114 19.52 1.32 7.02
C ASN A 114 19.24 0.15 7.96
N GLY A 115 19.51 -1.08 7.48
CA GLY A 115 19.28 -2.32 8.22
C GLY A 115 17.82 -2.82 8.19
N ALA A 116 16.89 -2.12 7.55
CA ALA A 116 15.51 -2.59 7.41
C ALA A 116 15.33 -3.62 6.28
N SER A 117 16.17 -3.58 5.24
CA SER A 117 16.09 -4.53 4.13
C SER A 117 16.93 -5.79 4.38
N LEU A 118 16.37 -6.95 4.02
CA LEU A 118 17.10 -8.23 3.97
C LEU A 118 17.84 -8.45 2.64
N ASP A 119 17.71 -7.53 1.67
CA ASP A 119 18.43 -7.53 0.41
C ASP A 119 19.20 -6.20 0.23
N PRO A 120 20.54 -6.22 0.23
CA PRO A 120 21.34 -5.00 0.10
C PRO A 120 21.18 -4.31 -1.26
N ASN A 121 20.73 -5.02 -2.31
CA ASN A 121 20.47 -4.44 -3.63
C ASN A 121 19.09 -3.80 -3.73
N ARG A 122 18.20 -4.09 -2.77
CA ARG A 122 16.86 -3.50 -2.66
C ARG A 122 16.76 -2.78 -1.32
N PRO A 123 17.33 -1.57 -1.19
CA PRO A 123 17.26 -0.86 0.08
C PRO A 123 15.82 -0.45 0.39
N ALA A 124 15.47 -0.55 1.68
CA ALA A 124 14.21 -0.06 2.22
C ALA A 124 14.22 1.47 2.26
N ARG A 125 13.13 2.09 1.85
CA ARG A 125 12.99 3.54 1.70
C ARG A 125 11.62 3.99 2.19
N ILE A 126 11.60 5.21 2.70
CA ILE A 126 10.37 5.92 3.05
C ILE A 126 10.35 7.28 2.35
N PHE A 127 9.18 7.65 1.86
CA PHE A 127 8.83 8.94 1.31
C PHE A 127 7.88 9.62 2.27
N VAL A 128 8.23 10.82 2.71
CA VAL A 128 7.46 11.62 3.65
C VAL A 128 6.78 12.73 2.87
N GLY A 129 5.49 12.93 3.09
CA GLY A 129 4.75 14.12 2.68
C GLY A 129 4.18 14.85 3.88
N GLU A 130 3.41 15.91 3.64
CA GLU A 130 2.64 16.60 4.68
C GLU A 130 1.51 15.71 5.22
N GLY A 131 1.76 14.99 6.30
CA GLY A 131 0.76 14.18 7.00
C GLY A 131 0.75 12.69 6.68
N VAL A 132 1.56 12.25 5.71
CA VAL A 132 1.61 10.86 5.21
C VAL A 132 3.05 10.40 5.04
N ALA A 133 3.30 9.12 5.32
CA ALA A 133 4.54 8.44 4.98
C ALA A 133 4.21 7.17 4.21
N GLY A 134 4.81 6.98 3.04
CA GLY A 134 4.65 5.80 2.19
C GLY A 134 6.01 5.22 1.83
N GLY A 135 6.09 3.93 1.53
CA GLY A 135 7.36 3.28 1.21
C GLY A 135 7.39 1.87 1.77
N THR A 136 8.37 1.59 2.62
CA THR A 136 8.59 0.23 3.14
C THR A 136 8.89 0.18 4.63
N ILE A 137 8.52 -0.94 5.27
CA ILE A 137 8.93 -1.34 6.62
C ILE A 137 9.82 -2.59 6.58
N PRO A 138 10.51 -2.96 7.69
CA PRO A 138 11.47 -4.04 7.66
C PRO A 138 10.90 -5.40 7.23
N GLY A 139 11.68 -6.11 6.38
CA GLY A 139 11.32 -7.41 5.85
C GLY A 139 11.45 -8.55 6.86
N ALA A 140 11.17 -9.77 6.41
CA ALA A 140 11.36 -10.98 7.19
C ALA A 140 11.67 -12.19 6.29
N GLU A 141 12.30 -13.21 6.88
CA GLU A 141 12.39 -14.54 6.29
C GLU A 141 11.35 -15.42 6.99
N ILE A 142 10.42 -15.97 6.20
CA ILE A 142 9.28 -16.72 6.70
C ILE A 142 9.39 -18.15 6.17
N SER A 143 9.28 -19.10 7.10
CA SER A 143 9.15 -20.52 6.77
C SER A 143 8.45 -21.24 7.91
N PHE A 144 7.75 -22.33 7.60
CA PHE A 144 7.16 -23.20 8.61
C PHE A 144 6.97 -24.60 8.03
N GLY A 145 7.42 -25.65 8.75
CA GLY A 145 7.32 -27.03 8.28
C GLY A 145 5.89 -27.61 8.25
N GLY A 146 4.92 -26.92 8.85
CA GLY A 146 3.57 -27.44 9.04
C GLY A 146 3.49 -28.51 10.14
N ILE A 147 2.26 -28.90 10.50
CA ILE A 147 2.01 -30.06 11.35
C ILE A 147 1.67 -31.23 10.45
N LEU A 148 2.57 -32.23 10.38
CA LEU A 148 2.48 -33.31 9.38
C LEU A 148 2.38 -32.78 7.94
N GLY A 149 2.99 -31.62 7.67
CA GLY A 149 2.95 -30.92 6.37
C GLY A 149 1.71 -30.04 6.14
N VAL A 150 0.69 -30.10 7.00
CA VAL A 150 -0.48 -29.20 6.89
C VAL A 150 -0.12 -27.81 7.38
N GLY A 151 -0.50 -26.79 6.60
CA GLY A 151 -0.16 -25.39 6.90
C GLY A 151 1.31 -25.05 6.69
N ALA A 152 2.06 -25.88 5.95
CA ALA A 152 3.46 -25.60 5.64
C ALA A 152 3.61 -24.32 4.82
N VAL A 153 4.60 -23.50 5.16
CA VAL A 153 4.95 -22.26 4.48
C VAL A 153 6.34 -22.44 3.88
N PRO A 154 6.52 -22.28 2.56
CA PRO A 154 7.82 -22.41 1.93
C PRO A 154 8.77 -21.32 2.42
N ASP A 155 10.06 -21.64 2.47
CA ASP A 155 11.08 -20.69 2.87
C ASP A 155 11.19 -19.52 1.87
N THR A 156 10.80 -18.33 2.33
CA THR A 156 10.72 -17.13 1.50
C THR A 156 11.28 -15.93 2.25
N LYS A 157 12.22 -15.25 1.60
CA LYS A 157 12.83 -14.01 2.09
C LYS A 157 12.18 -12.81 1.41
N PHE A 158 11.57 -11.95 2.21
CA PHE A 158 11.05 -10.66 1.77
C PHE A 158 12.08 -9.58 2.13
N PRO A 159 12.55 -8.78 1.14
CA PRO A 159 13.53 -7.74 1.42
C PRO A 159 12.95 -6.72 2.42
N TYR A 160 11.71 -6.33 2.21
CA TYR A 160 10.94 -5.37 3.00
C TYR A 160 9.46 -5.57 2.71
N TYR A 161 8.56 -4.84 3.37
CA TYR A 161 7.12 -4.84 3.05
C TYR A 161 6.62 -3.45 2.67
N PRO A 162 5.75 -3.31 1.66
CA PRO A 162 5.09 -2.04 1.33
C PRO A 162 4.36 -1.47 2.54
N PHE A 163 4.38 -0.16 2.72
CA PHE A 163 3.78 0.52 3.87
C PHE A 163 3.17 1.87 3.47
N ILE A 164 2.07 2.22 4.12
CA ILE A 164 1.54 3.58 4.16
C ILE A 164 1.00 3.89 5.56
N GLY A 165 1.27 5.09 6.07
CA GLY A 165 0.78 5.55 7.35
C GLY A 165 0.62 7.07 7.42
N PHE A 166 -0.10 7.52 8.44
CA PHE A 166 -0.53 8.91 8.58
C PHE A 166 -0.16 9.46 9.95
N SER A 167 0.26 10.72 10.01
CA SER A 167 0.60 11.40 11.27
C SER A 167 -0.61 11.94 12.02
N SER A 168 -1.77 11.97 11.35
CA SER A 168 -3.07 12.32 11.93
C SER A 168 -4.11 11.32 11.46
N ILE A 169 -4.90 10.79 12.40
CA ILE A 169 -5.92 9.78 12.14
C ILE A 169 -7.28 10.18 12.73
N GLU A 170 -8.36 9.68 12.14
CA GLU A 170 -9.72 9.72 12.69
C GLU A 170 -9.94 8.54 13.62
N THR A 171 -10.39 8.83 14.84
CA THR A 171 -10.63 7.83 15.90
C THR A 171 -12.10 7.78 16.32
N ASN A 172 -12.94 8.63 15.74
CA ASN A 172 -14.39 8.59 15.89
C ASN A 172 -15.04 7.92 14.67
N LEU A 173 -15.54 6.69 14.87
CA LEU A 173 -16.14 5.86 13.82
C LEU A 173 -17.36 6.53 13.16
N VAL A 174 -18.07 7.41 13.87
CA VAL A 174 -19.20 8.16 13.32
C VAL A 174 -18.78 9.00 12.11
N ASN A 175 -17.57 9.55 12.13
CA ASN A 175 -17.04 10.35 11.01
C ASN A 175 -16.61 9.49 9.81
N VAL A 176 -16.49 8.17 10.00
CA VAL A 176 -16.06 7.19 8.99
C VAL A 176 -17.25 6.50 8.33
N ALA A 177 -18.47 6.72 8.85
CA ALA A 177 -19.67 6.13 8.26
C ALA A 177 -19.85 6.58 6.80
N GLY A 178 -20.09 5.63 5.90
CA GLY A 178 -20.14 5.91 4.47
C GLY A 178 -20.14 4.66 3.61
N THR A 179 -20.19 4.87 2.29
CA THR A 179 -20.06 3.81 1.29
C THR A 179 -18.78 4.02 0.48
N TYR A 180 -17.98 2.97 0.36
CA TYR A 180 -16.64 3.00 -0.18
C TYR A 180 -16.46 1.93 -1.25
N ASN A 181 -15.69 2.24 -2.29
CA ASN A 181 -15.02 1.23 -3.09
C ASN A 181 -13.77 0.78 -2.34
N GLN A 182 -13.47 -0.52 -2.36
CA GLN A 182 -12.26 -1.09 -1.78
C GLN A 182 -11.44 -1.77 -2.87
N LEU A 183 -10.15 -1.46 -2.92
CA LEU A 183 -9.18 -2.18 -3.74
C LEU A 183 -7.98 -2.57 -2.87
N GLY A 184 -7.45 -3.77 -3.08
CA GLY A 184 -6.31 -4.25 -2.30
C GLY A 184 -5.75 -5.57 -2.76
N TYR A 185 -4.79 -6.06 -1.97
CA TYR A 185 -4.06 -7.28 -2.23
C TYR A 185 -3.66 -7.94 -0.92
N HIS A 186 -3.91 -9.25 -0.84
CA HIS A 186 -3.46 -10.13 0.23
C HIS A 186 -2.59 -11.27 -0.31
N GLN A 187 -1.95 -11.98 0.60
CA GLN A 187 -1.22 -13.22 0.36
C GLN A 187 -1.63 -14.29 1.36
N VAL A 188 -1.57 -15.55 0.94
CA VAL A 188 -1.74 -16.71 1.83
C VAL A 188 -0.43 -17.50 1.91
N PRO A 189 0.40 -17.30 2.94
CA PRO A 189 1.71 -17.93 3.08
C PRO A 189 1.70 -19.45 2.90
N SER A 190 0.78 -20.14 3.59
CA SER A 190 0.64 -21.60 3.59
C SER A 190 0.11 -22.18 2.27
N GLN A 191 -0.31 -21.31 1.35
CA GLN A 191 -0.67 -21.67 -0.02
C GLN A 191 0.40 -21.16 -0.99
N ASN A 192 1.67 -21.26 -0.59
CA ASN A 192 2.81 -20.80 -1.38
C ASN A 192 2.73 -19.30 -1.70
N PHE A 193 2.39 -18.50 -0.70
CA PHE A 193 2.18 -17.05 -0.83
C PHE A 193 1.21 -16.69 -1.96
N ALA A 194 0.13 -17.49 -2.12
CA ALA A 194 -0.85 -17.28 -3.17
C ALA A 194 -1.39 -15.84 -3.12
N PRO A 195 -1.32 -15.08 -4.22
CA PRO A 195 -1.83 -13.72 -4.27
C PRO A 195 -3.36 -13.74 -4.30
N VAL A 196 -3.98 -12.80 -3.58
CA VAL A 196 -5.43 -12.68 -3.47
C VAL A 196 -5.84 -11.23 -3.68
N ALA A 197 -6.67 -10.97 -4.70
CA ALA A 197 -7.18 -9.64 -4.97
C ALA A 197 -8.36 -9.31 -4.04
N VAL A 198 -8.38 -8.06 -3.57
CA VAL A 198 -9.52 -7.48 -2.86
C VAL A 198 -10.17 -6.44 -3.76
N ASP A 199 -11.42 -6.68 -4.13
CA ASP A 199 -12.24 -5.79 -4.94
C ASP A 199 -13.67 -5.90 -4.44
N SER A 200 -14.14 -4.88 -3.73
CA SER A 200 -15.44 -4.92 -3.10
C SER A 200 -16.03 -3.52 -2.92
N LYS A 201 -17.30 -3.48 -2.52
CA LYS A 201 -17.95 -2.29 -1.98
C LYS A 201 -18.16 -2.49 -0.48
N ILE A 202 -17.68 -1.57 0.33
CA ILE A 202 -17.95 -1.55 1.78
C ILE A 202 -18.97 -0.46 2.11
N THR A 203 -19.90 -0.75 3.01
CA THR A 203 -20.75 0.24 3.69
C THR A 203 -20.50 0.14 5.19
N ILE A 204 -20.11 1.25 5.81
CA ILE A 204 -19.83 1.36 7.24
C ILE A 204 -20.89 2.24 7.88
N ASN A 205 -21.51 1.78 8.95
CA ASN A 205 -22.48 2.56 9.72
C ASN A 205 -21.81 3.18 10.95
N ALA A 206 -22.43 4.22 11.49
CA ALA A 206 -21.91 4.97 12.63
C ALA A 206 -21.82 4.14 13.93
N ASP A 207 -22.59 3.05 14.04
CA ASP A 207 -22.54 2.10 15.16
C ASP A 207 -21.47 1.00 14.98
N GLY A 208 -20.71 1.05 13.89
CA GLY A 208 -19.68 0.10 13.53
C GLY A 208 -20.17 -1.19 12.89
N THR A 209 -21.48 -1.39 12.72
CA THR A 209 -21.97 -2.41 11.79
C THR A 209 -21.53 -2.05 10.38
N TRP A 210 -21.31 -3.05 9.54
CA TRP A 210 -20.84 -2.82 8.18
C TRP A 210 -21.24 -3.96 7.25
N THR A 211 -21.11 -3.74 5.95
CA THR A 211 -21.37 -4.76 4.94
C THR A 211 -20.35 -4.63 3.83
N GLU A 212 -19.80 -5.75 3.39
CA GLU A 212 -18.92 -5.90 2.24
C GLU A 212 -19.67 -6.67 1.16
N CYS A 213 -19.69 -6.12 -0.06
CA CYS A 213 -20.20 -6.76 -1.26
C CYS A 213 -19.03 -7.07 -2.19
N ASP A 214 -18.66 -8.34 -2.25
CA ASP A 214 -17.43 -8.81 -2.89
C ASP A 214 -17.57 -9.00 -4.41
N ASN A 215 -16.59 -8.51 -5.17
CA ASN A 215 -16.47 -8.77 -6.61
C ASN A 215 -15.40 -9.85 -6.91
N SER A 216 -14.54 -10.18 -5.94
CA SER A 216 -13.43 -11.12 -6.09
C SER A 216 -13.44 -12.23 -5.04
N GLY A 217 -12.51 -13.18 -5.17
CA GLY A 217 -12.28 -14.21 -4.16
C GLY A 217 -13.41 -15.24 -4.01
N VAL A 218 -13.34 -16.01 -2.92
CA VAL A 218 -14.31 -17.05 -2.55
C VAL A 218 -15.67 -16.49 -2.11
N ASN A 219 -15.74 -15.17 -1.92
CA ASN A 219 -16.95 -14.45 -1.53
C ASN A 219 -17.63 -13.72 -2.69
N ALA A 220 -17.05 -13.72 -3.91
CA ALA A 220 -17.57 -13.02 -5.07
C ALA A 220 -19.10 -13.19 -5.24
N GLY A 221 -19.80 -12.07 -5.44
CA GLY A 221 -21.25 -12.00 -5.61
C GLY A 221 -22.06 -12.03 -4.31
N LYS A 222 -21.42 -12.03 -3.13
CA LYS A 222 -22.09 -12.00 -1.83
C LYS A 222 -21.97 -10.63 -1.18
N CYS A 223 -23.03 -10.22 -0.50
CA CYS A 223 -23.01 -9.10 0.44
C CYS A 223 -23.20 -9.64 1.86
N GLN A 224 -22.25 -9.39 2.75
CA GLN A 224 -22.24 -9.91 4.12
C GLN A 224 -21.47 -8.96 5.05
N GLN A 225 -21.51 -9.19 6.37
CA GLN A 225 -20.57 -8.57 7.30
C GLN A 225 -19.45 -9.59 7.58
N PRO A 226 -18.28 -9.52 6.92
CA PRO A 226 -17.21 -10.47 7.14
C PRO A 226 -16.46 -10.15 8.44
N GLY A 227 -17.07 -10.45 9.58
CA GLY A 227 -16.48 -10.27 10.90
C GLY A 227 -17.45 -9.62 11.89
N GLY A 228 -16.91 -9.23 13.05
CA GLY A 228 -17.63 -8.42 14.03
C GLY A 228 -17.83 -6.98 13.56
N ASN A 229 -18.51 -6.19 14.37
CA ASN A 229 -18.59 -4.74 14.16
C ASN A 229 -17.19 -4.12 14.28
N PHE A 230 -16.95 -3.04 13.55
CA PHE A 230 -15.81 -2.19 13.83
C PHE A 230 -15.97 -1.52 15.19
N ALA A 231 -14.93 -1.61 16.01
CA ALA A 231 -14.84 -0.92 17.29
C ALA A 231 -13.44 -0.32 17.44
N PRO A 232 -13.23 0.74 18.25
CA PRO A 232 -11.88 1.22 18.54
C PRO A 232 -10.98 0.09 19.06
N ALA A 233 -9.79 -0.06 18.47
CA ALA A 233 -8.81 -1.03 18.92
C ALA A 233 -8.28 -0.64 20.32
N ALA A 234 -8.13 -1.62 21.21
CA ALA A 234 -7.66 -1.40 22.58
C ALA A 234 -6.11 -1.35 22.70
N ASP A 235 -5.41 -1.49 21.58
CA ASP A 235 -3.94 -1.59 21.46
C ASP A 235 -3.23 -0.21 21.44
N GLY A 236 -3.99 0.89 21.51
CA GLY A 236 -3.46 2.25 21.46
C GLY A 236 -2.97 2.69 20.08
N SER A 237 -3.27 1.95 19.01
CA SER A 237 -3.02 2.36 17.62
C SER A 237 -3.92 3.53 17.19
N GLY A 238 -5.13 3.60 17.74
CA GLY A 238 -6.19 4.48 17.25
C GLY A 238 -6.92 3.97 16.01
N ALA A 239 -6.61 2.75 15.54
CA ALA A 239 -7.35 2.08 14.48
C ALA A 239 -8.72 1.57 14.99
N PHE A 240 -9.58 1.20 14.04
CA PHE A 240 -10.78 0.40 14.34
C PHE A 240 -10.52 -1.06 14.03
N GLN A 241 -10.90 -1.95 14.94
CA GLN A 241 -10.71 -3.39 14.83
C GLN A 241 -12.03 -4.09 14.53
N THR A 242 -11.97 -5.12 13.68
CA THR A 242 -12.99 -6.16 13.58
C THR A 242 -12.36 -7.53 13.82
N ASN A 243 -13.03 -8.36 14.62
CA ASN A 243 -12.58 -9.72 14.93
C ASN A 243 -13.21 -10.73 13.97
N ASN A 244 -12.55 -11.88 13.82
CA ASN A 244 -12.99 -12.96 12.93
C ASN A 244 -13.23 -12.44 11.51
N PHE A 245 -12.32 -11.56 11.06
CA PHE A 245 -12.39 -11.00 9.72
C PHE A 245 -12.27 -12.15 8.74
N ARG A 246 -13.20 -12.29 7.80
CA ARG A 246 -13.13 -13.32 6.77
C ARG A 246 -12.22 -12.88 5.62
N GLY A 247 -11.34 -13.77 5.18
CA GLY A 247 -10.49 -13.56 4.01
C GLY A 247 -11.23 -13.75 2.68
N GLN A 248 -10.54 -13.40 1.59
CA GLN A 248 -10.97 -13.58 0.21
C GLN A 248 -10.51 -14.91 -0.40
N ALA A 249 -9.61 -15.63 0.26
CA ALA A 249 -9.24 -17.00 -0.02
C ALA A 249 -9.85 -17.98 1.00
N LYS A 250 -9.89 -19.26 0.63
CA LYS A 250 -10.27 -20.31 1.57
C LYS A 250 -9.10 -20.52 2.55
N PRO A 251 -9.32 -20.47 3.88
CA PRO A 251 -8.28 -20.77 4.85
C PRO A 251 -7.71 -22.17 4.66
N THR A 252 -6.41 -22.33 4.92
CA THR A 252 -5.72 -23.62 4.79
C THR A 252 -6.18 -24.60 5.87
N LEU A 253 -6.38 -24.13 7.10
CA LEU A 253 -6.85 -24.93 8.21
C LEU A 253 -7.63 -24.08 9.22
N ALA A 254 -8.86 -23.71 8.92
CA ALA A 254 -9.72 -23.05 9.91
C ALA A 254 -11.20 -23.32 9.60
N ALA A 255 -11.99 -23.64 10.63
CA ALA A 255 -13.44 -23.82 10.49
C ALA A 255 -14.20 -22.48 10.57
N THR A 256 -13.65 -21.55 11.34
CA THR A 256 -14.10 -20.17 11.51
C THR A 256 -12.96 -19.22 11.16
N PRO A 257 -13.25 -17.97 10.73
CA PRO A 257 -12.19 -16.99 10.54
C PRO A 257 -11.50 -16.67 11.88
N GLU A 258 -10.17 -16.65 11.88
CA GLU A 258 -9.32 -16.41 13.07
C GLU A 258 -8.53 -15.09 12.97
N ALA A 259 -8.46 -14.52 11.78
CA ALA A 259 -7.79 -13.27 11.49
C ALA A 259 -8.55 -12.04 12.03
N ARG A 260 -7.85 -10.92 12.06
CA ARG A 260 -8.40 -9.61 12.46
C ARG A 260 -8.28 -8.60 11.32
N GLY A 261 -9.19 -7.64 11.31
CA GLY A 261 -9.13 -6.47 10.43
C GLY A 261 -8.84 -5.22 11.24
N TYR A 262 -7.93 -4.37 10.75
CA TYR A 262 -7.61 -3.08 11.34
C TYR A 262 -7.77 -1.97 10.30
N MET A 263 -8.72 -1.06 10.55
CA MET A 263 -8.97 0.10 9.71
C MET A 263 -8.28 1.34 10.31
N ILE A 264 -7.23 1.80 9.64
CA ILE A 264 -6.52 3.05 9.94
C ILE A 264 -7.13 4.15 9.07
N VAL A 265 -7.66 5.22 9.66
CA VAL A 265 -8.30 6.30 8.89
C VAL A 265 -7.44 7.55 8.93
N GLY A 266 -6.58 7.72 7.93
CA GLY A 266 -5.73 8.91 7.80
C GLY A 266 -6.52 10.19 7.57
N LYS A 267 -6.03 11.32 8.08
CA LYS A 267 -6.52 12.66 7.76
C LYS A 267 -5.52 13.34 6.84
N LEU A 268 -5.85 13.47 5.56
CA LEU A 268 -4.96 14.03 4.55
C LEU A 268 -5.75 14.97 3.64
N ARG A 269 -5.22 16.18 3.40
CA ARG A 269 -5.86 17.21 2.55
C ARG A 269 -7.35 17.45 2.88
N ASN A 270 -7.66 17.50 4.18
CA ASN A 270 -9.02 17.64 4.74
C ASN A 270 -10.00 16.52 4.32
N GLN A 271 -9.48 15.34 3.97
CA GLN A 271 -10.26 14.15 3.63
C GLN A 271 -9.82 12.96 4.48
N LEU A 272 -10.70 11.97 4.59
CA LEU A 272 -10.42 10.71 5.25
C LEU A 272 -9.86 9.70 4.24
N VAL A 273 -8.77 9.04 4.61
CA VAL A 273 -8.12 8.00 3.81
C VAL A 273 -8.12 6.69 4.63
N PRO A 274 -9.17 5.86 4.52
CA PRO A 274 -9.21 4.58 5.21
C PRO A 274 -8.34 3.53 4.52
N ILE A 275 -7.47 2.92 5.31
CA ILE A 275 -6.64 1.77 4.95
C ILE A 275 -7.09 0.61 5.81
N LEU A 276 -7.51 -0.49 5.18
CA LEU A 276 -7.93 -1.71 5.87
C LEU A 276 -6.84 -2.77 5.71
N VAL A 277 -6.26 -3.15 6.83
CA VAL A 277 -5.25 -4.20 6.96
C VAL A 277 -5.92 -5.47 7.44
N ARG A 278 -5.63 -6.58 6.78
CA ARG A 278 -5.98 -7.92 7.26
C ARG A 278 -4.74 -8.55 7.89
N THR A 279 -4.81 -8.86 9.18
CA THR A 279 -3.77 -9.58 9.91
C THR A 279 -4.20 -11.04 10.05
N GLY A 280 -3.57 -11.92 9.27
CA GLY A 280 -3.80 -13.36 9.34
C GLY A 280 -3.41 -13.97 10.69
N ALA A 281 -3.89 -15.17 10.96
CA ALA A 281 -3.64 -15.89 12.21
C ALA A 281 -3.33 -17.35 11.95
N ALA A 282 -2.29 -17.86 12.63
CA ALA A 282 -1.96 -19.27 12.67
C ALA A 282 -1.53 -19.65 14.08
N ASN A 283 -1.89 -20.86 14.50
CA ASN A 283 -1.45 -21.42 15.76
C ASN A 283 -1.18 -22.90 15.60
N SER A 284 0.01 -23.35 15.95
CA SER A 284 0.39 -24.77 15.94
C SER A 284 0.18 -25.46 17.29
N SER A 285 -0.12 -24.69 18.35
CA SER A 285 -0.20 -25.18 19.72
C SER A 285 -1.62 -25.60 20.10
N VAL A 286 -1.76 -26.82 20.63
CA VAL A 286 -3.01 -27.32 21.23
C VAL A 286 -3.20 -26.91 22.70
N THR A 287 -2.23 -26.20 23.28
CA THR A 287 -2.24 -25.81 24.71
C THR A 287 -2.10 -24.32 24.96
N VAL A 288 -1.56 -23.56 24.00
CA VAL A 288 -1.36 -22.12 24.12
C VAL A 288 -2.29 -21.42 23.14
N PRO A 289 -3.31 -20.68 23.62
CA PRO A 289 -4.23 -20.01 22.72
C PRO A 289 -3.55 -18.81 22.05
N GLN A 290 -4.00 -18.53 20.83
CA GLN A 290 -3.65 -17.37 20.03
C GLN A 290 -4.95 -16.75 19.56
N ASN A 291 -5.10 -15.43 19.67
CA ASN A 291 -6.38 -14.74 19.45
C ASN A 291 -7.59 -15.33 20.21
N GLY A 292 -7.36 -16.04 21.31
CA GLY A 292 -8.41 -16.69 22.10
C GLY A 292 -8.77 -18.12 21.65
N ALA A 293 -8.12 -18.66 20.61
CA ALA A 293 -8.35 -20.00 20.10
C ALA A 293 -7.12 -20.92 20.22
N LEU A 294 -7.36 -22.21 20.51
CA LEU A 294 -6.32 -23.25 20.45
C LEU A 294 -6.13 -23.74 19.02
N GLY A 295 -4.89 -24.09 18.67
CA GLY A 295 -4.55 -24.71 17.40
C GLY A 295 -4.85 -26.22 17.35
N PRO A 296 -4.53 -26.88 16.22
CA PRO A 296 -3.90 -26.30 15.04
C PRO A 296 -4.90 -25.56 14.14
N TYR A 297 -4.55 -24.34 13.73
CA TYR A 297 -5.26 -23.62 12.67
C TYR A 297 -4.32 -22.74 11.83
N ALA A 298 -4.75 -22.41 10.61
CA ALA A 298 -4.11 -21.53 9.64
C ALA A 298 -5.19 -20.79 8.82
N ASP A 299 -5.47 -19.55 9.23
CA ASP A 299 -6.18 -18.50 8.50
C ASP A 299 -5.19 -17.35 8.27
N ASP A 300 -4.13 -17.66 7.53
CA ASP A 300 -2.91 -16.85 7.39
C ASP A 300 -2.98 -15.85 6.23
N GLU A 301 -4.15 -15.69 5.60
CA GLU A 301 -4.36 -14.63 4.62
C GLU A 301 -4.13 -13.25 5.26
N SER A 302 -3.16 -12.51 4.73
CA SER A 302 -2.74 -11.21 5.26
C SER A 302 -2.52 -10.20 4.13
N GLY A 303 -2.78 -8.92 4.40
CA GLY A 303 -2.40 -7.86 3.47
C GLY A 303 -3.13 -6.54 3.70
N ILE A 304 -3.23 -5.74 2.64
CA ILE A 304 -3.65 -4.34 2.71
C ILE A 304 -4.64 -3.98 1.60
N SER A 305 -5.54 -3.06 1.93
CA SER A 305 -6.47 -2.46 0.98
C SER A 305 -6.72 -0.98 1.33
N ILE A 306 -7.12 -0.21 0.33
CA ILE A 306 -7.56 1.18 0.48
C ILE A 306 -9.05 1.27 0.17
N LEU A 307 -9.73 2.12 0.95
CA LEU A 307 -11.11 2.48 0.73
C LEU A 307 -11.17 3.91 0.17
N ALA A 308 -12.03 4.14 -0.81
CA ALA A 308 -12.31 5.47 -1.35
C ALA A 308 -13.82 5.70 -1.40
N PRO A 309 -14.33 6.89 -1.05
CA PRO A 309 -15.76 7.17 -1.12
C PRO A 309 -16.35 6.86 -2.51
N GLN A 310 -17.58 6.33 -2.56
CA GLN A 310 -18.32 6.15 -3.81
C GLN A 310 -18.86 7.48 -4.36
N SER A 311 -17.95 8.40 -4.65
CA SER A 311 -18.22 9.71 -5.24
C SER A 311 -17.61 9.78 -6.63
N ALA A 312 -18.35 10.29 -7.62
CA ALA A 312 -17.85 10.37 -8.98
C ALA A 312 -16.57 11.21 -9.07
N ILE A 313 -15.56 10.68 -9.76
CA ILE A 313 -14.28 11.36 -9.99
C ILE A 313 -14.35 12.08 -11.33
N THR A 314 -14.06 13.37 -11.35
CA THR A 314 -13.99 14.13 -12.61
C THR A 314 -12.61 14.00 -13.23
N VAL A 315 -12.54 13.96 -14.56
CA VAL A 315 -11.26 14.00 -15.27
C VAL A 315 -10.43 15.22 -14.81
N ASN A 316 -9.11 15.08 -14.79
CA ASN A 316 -8.15 16.08 -14.28
C ASN A 316 -8.14 16.34 -12.77
N SER A 317 -9.13 15.89 -11.98
CA SER A 317 -9.15 16.22 -10.54
C SER A 317 -8.10 15.48 -9.71
N GLN A 318 -7.48 14.45 -10.30
CA GLN A 318 -6.46 13.62 -9.66
C GLN A 318 -5.09 13.73 -10.35
N ASN A 319 -4.91 14.70 -11.26
CA ASN A 319 -3.63 14.88 -11.96
C ASN A 319 -2.50 15.11 -10.96
N GLY A 320 -1.34 14.55 -11.27
CA GLY A 320 -0.12 14.68 -10.47
C GLY A 320 0.70 13.41 -10.44
N GLU A 321 1.78 13.47 -9.67
CA GLU A 321 2.70 12.36 -9.44
C GLU A 321 2.46 11.78 -8.05
N TYR A 322 2.38 10.46 -7.99
CA TYR A 322 2.19 9.71 -6.77
C TYR A 322 3.35 8.73 -6.61
N ILE A 323 3.81 8.49 -5.38
CA ILE A 323 4.85 7.50 -5.11
C ILE A 323 4.38 6.45 -4.12
N GLY A 324 4.80 5.21 -4.36
CA GLY A 324 4.42 4.07 -3.55
C GLY A 324 5.31 2.86 -3.80
N VAL A 325 4.89 1.73 -3.22
CA VAL A 325 5.52 0.42 -3.43
C VAL A 325 4.42 -0.55 -3.81
N ASP A 326 4.65 -1.30 -4.87
CA ASP A 326 3.66 -2.23 -5.40
C ASP A 326 3.76 -3.63 -4.75
N SER A 327 2.80 -4.50 -5.10
CA SER A 327 2.72 -5.88 -4.63
C SER A 327 3.86 -6.78 -5.14
N GLN A 328 4.74 -6.27 -6.00
CA GLN A 328 5.98 -6.92 -6.45
C GLN A 328 7.21 -6.38 -5.72
N PHE A 329 6.99 -5.55 -4.69
CA PHE A 329 8.01 -4.91 -3.88
C PHE A 329 8.85 -3.92 -4.69
N ASP A 330 8.32 -3.35 -5.76
CA ASP A 330 9.02 -2.32 -6.53
C ASP A 330 8.50 -0.92 -6.19
N TYR A 331 9.42 0.03 -6.12
CA TYR A 331 9.06 1.45 -5.99
C TYR A 331 8.45 1.93 -7.29
N ARG A 332 7.32 2.62 -7.20
CA ARG A 332 6.59 3.13 -8.37
C ARG A 332 6.25 4.59 -8.19
N THR A 333 6.62 5.38 -9.21
CA THR A 333 5.95 6.66 -9.48
C THR A 333 4.80 6.40 -10.43
N THR A 334 3.61 6.87 -10.09
CA THR A 334 2.46 6.93 -11.01
C THR A 334 2.24 8.38 -11.38
N ALA A 335 2.55 8.72 -12.63
CA ALA A 335 2.25 10.04 -13.20
C ALA A 335 0.88 9.98 -13.87
N LEU A 336 -0.07 10.81 -13.42
CA LEU A 336 -1.44 10.86 -13.93
C LEU A 336 -1.70 12.22 -14.58
N GLU A 337 -2.15 12.20 -15.83
CA GLU A 337 -2.55 13.39 -16.56
C GLU A 337 -3.78 13.12 -17.44
N GLY A 338 -4.89 13.77 -17.14
CA GLY A 338 -6.12 13.66 -17.94
C GLY A 338 -6.68 12.25 -17.93
N THR A 339 -6.65 11.59 -19.09
CA THR A 339 -7.15 10.23 -19.30
C THR A 339 -6.03 9.20 -19.38
N GLU A 340 -4.82 9.55 -18.95
CA GLU A 340 -3.65 8.68 -19.02
C GLU A 340 -2.96 8.60 -17.65
N ALA A 341 -2.38 7.44 -17.37
CA ALA A 341 -1.44 7.26 -16.27
C ALA A 341 -0.24 6.42 -16.71
N THR A 342 0.92 6.69 -16.14
CA THR A 342 2.15 5.92 -16.42
C THR A 342 2.82 5.51 -15.12
N LEU A 343 3.06 4.20 -14.96
CA LEU A 343 3.83 3.64 -13.86
C LEU A 343 5.30 3.54 -14.26
N LEU A 344 6.17 4.14 -13.44
CA LEU A 344 7.59 4.35 -13.69
C LEU A 344 8.42 3.89 -12.48
N ASP A 345 9.67 3.49 -12.71
CA ASP A 345 10.66 3.36 -11.64
C ASP A 345 11.18 4.76 -11.26
N PRO A 346 10.97 5.23 -10.01
CA PRO A 346 11.41 6.56 -9.58
C PRO A 346 12.93 6.74 -9.58
N PHE A 347 13.73 5.67 -9.53
CA PHE A 347 15.18 5.72 -9.42
C PHE A 347 15.90 5.51 -10.75
N ASN A 348 15.18 5.11 -11.79
CA ASN A 348 15.74 4.76 -13.09
C ASN A 348 14.99 5.46 -14.23
N ALA A 349 15.03 6.79 -14.26
CA ALA A 349 14.35 7.59 -15.29
C ALA A 349 14.78 7.23 -16.73
N SER A 350 15.99 6.70 -16.92
CA SER A 350 16.49 6.22 -18.22
C SER A 350 15.77 4.95 -18.74
N GLN A 351 15.00 4.27 -17.89
CA GLN A 351 14.22 3.08 -18.23
C GLN A 351 12.75 3.39 -18.53
N ALA A 352 12.42 4.63 -18.92
CA ALA A 352 11.05 5.03 -19.27
C ALA A 352 10.40 4.15 -20.37
N SER A 353 11.18 3.44 -21.18
CA SER A 353 10.66 2.47 -22.16
C SER A 353 10.07 1.19 -21.53
N LEU A 354 10.38 0.90 -20.26
CA LEU A 354 9.82 -0.19 -19.48
C LEU A 354 8.59 0.24 -18.67
N ALA A 355 8.17 1.50 -18.81
CA ALA A 355 7.01 2.04 -18.12
C ALA A 355 5.73 1.32 -18.52
N THR A 356 4.80 1.18 -17.58
CA THR A 356 3.47 0.68 -17.87
C THR A 356 2.53 1.86 -18.07
N ALA A 357 2.15 2.12 -19.31
CA ALA A 357 1.16 3.13 -19.66
C ALA A 357 -0.27 2.57 -19.57
N LEU A 358 -1.19 3.39 -19.08
CA LEU A 358 -2.59 3.07 -18.84
C LEU A 358 -3.49 4.13 -19.47
N ASN A 359 -4.55 3.69 -20.15
CA ASN A 359 -5.69 4.52 -20.50
C ASN A 359 -6.71 4.49 -19.34
N LEU A 360 -7.25 5.64 -19.00
CA LEU A 360 -8.21 5.85 -17.93
C LEU A 360 -9.58 6.21 -18.50
N ASP A 361 -10.62 5.51 -18.06
CA ASP A 361 -12.00 5.79 -18.41
C ASP A 361 -12.79 6.26 -17.17
N PHE A 362 -13.23 7.51 -17.23
CA PHE A 362 -13.97 8.20 -16.17
C PHE A 362 -15.50 8.11 -16.34
N THR A 363 -16.02 7.38 -17.32
CA THR A 363 -17.47 7.21 -17.54
C THR A 363 -18.18 6.42 -16.42
N GLN A 364 -17.42 5.81 -15.50
CA GLN A 364 -17.86 5.34 -14.17
C GLN A 364 -19.22 4.64 -14.13
N ALA A 365 -19.24 3.34 -14.44
CA ALA A 365 -20.40 2.49 -14.14
C ALA A 365 -20.67 2.37 -12.62
N VAL A 366 -19.61 2.48 -11.82
CA VAL A 366 -19.66 2.58 -10.35
C VAL A 366 -19.01 3.91 -9.95
N PRO A 367 -19.71 4.80 -9.21
CA PRO A 367 -19.14 6.05 -8.75
C PRO A 367 -17.84 5.85 -7.96
N GLY A 368 -16.82 6.62 -8.29
CA GLY A 368 -15.50 6.56 -7.63
C GLY A 368 -14.56 5.48 -8.18
N VAL A 369 -14.94 4.76 -9.24
CA VAL A 369 -14.10 3.73 -9.88
C VAL A 369 -13.72 4.16 -11.29
N VAL A 370 -12.47 4.55 -11.48
CA VAL A 370 -11.89 4.81 -12.81
C VAL A 370 -11.45 3.48 -13.41
N THR A 371 -11.97 3.16 -14.59
CA THR A 371 -11.61 1.92 -15.28
C THR A 371 -10.28 2.12 -15.98
N THR A 372 -9.38 1.13 -15.91
CA THR A 372 -8.05 1.23 -16.53
C THR A 372 -7.84 0.16 -17.59
N THR A 373 -7.14 0.52 -18.66
CA THR A 373 -6.69 -0.43 -19.70
C THR A 373 -5.20 -0.22 -19.99
N LYS A 374 -4.38 -1.28 -19.92
CA LYS A 374 -2.97 -1.22 -20.32
C LYS A 374 -2.82 -0.84 -21.80
N VAL A 375 -1.99 0.17 -22.10
CA VAL A 375 -1.67 0.57 -23.47
C VAL A 375 -0.92 -0.56 -24.18
N GLY A 376 -1.32 -0.89 -25.40
CA GLY A 376 -0.73 -1.99 -26.17
C GLY A 376 -1.31 -3.37 -25.85
N ALA A 377 -2.25 -3.49 -24.91
CA ALA A 377 -3.19 -4.61 -24.91
C ALA A 377 -3.93 -4.60 -26.26
N SER A 378 -4.15 -5.77 -26.87
CA SER A 378 -4.72 -5.87 -28.23
C SER A 378 -5.97 -4.99 -28.37
N THR A 379 -6.06 -4.23 -29.47
CA THR A 379 -7.18 -3.32 -29.73
C THR A 379 -8.52 -4.07 -29.64
N GLY A 380 -9.43 -3.59 -28.78
CA GLY A 380 -10.69 -4.29 -28.42
C GLY A 380 -10.64 -5.11 -27.11
N THR A 381 -9.62 -4.90 -26.27
CA THR A 381 -9.47 -5.62 -25.00
C THR A 381 -10.37 -5.11 -23.88
N THR A 382 -10.89 -6.07 -23.13
CA THR A 382 -11.58 -5.94 -21.85
C THR A 382 -10.77 -5.05 -20.89
N PRO A 383 -11.44 -4.17 -20.10
CA PRO A 383 -10.82 -3.47 -18.98
C PRO A 383 -9.86 -4.36 -18.18
N THR A 384 -8.66 -3.86 -17.90
CA THR A 384 -7.60 -4.61 -17.23
C THR A 384 -7.57 -4.38 -15.72
N GLY A 385 -8.16 -3.28 -15.24
CA GLY A 385 -8.08 -2.92 -13.83
C GLY A 385 -8.98 -1.76 -13.43
N LYS A 386 -8.78 -1.31 -12.18
CA LYS A 386 -9.54 -0.25 -11.52
C LYS A 386 -8.61 0.66 -10.74
N MET A 387 -8.90 1.96 -10.75
CA MET A 387 -8.30 2.95 -9.85
C MET A 387 -9.38 3.62 -8.99
N ILE A 388 -9.04 3.84 -7.72
CA ILE A 388 -9.85 4.60 -6.77
C ILE A 388 -8.98 5.64 -6.07
N PHE A 389 -9.56 6.77 -5.67
CA PHE A 389 -8.83 7.93 -5.14
C PHE A 389 -9.49 8.48 -3.89
N THR A 390 -8.68 8.85 -2.90
CA THR A 390 -9.15 9.59 -1.72
C THR A 390 -8.02 10.40 -1.09
N GLY A 391 -8.28 11.65 -0.70
CA GLY A 391 -7.35 12.47 0.08
C GLY A 391 -5.94 12.69 -0.52
N GLY A 392 -5.75 12.51 -1.82
CA GLY A 392 -4.42 12.54 -2.45
C GLY A 392 -3.66 11.21 -2.32
N VAL A 393 -4.36 10.10 -2.09
CA VAL A 393 -3.85 8.73 -2.21
C VAL A 393 -4.70 8.01 -3.26
N PHE A 394 -4.10 7.09 -4.00
CA PHE A 394 -4.82 6.22 -4.92
C PHE A 394 -4.53 4.75 -4.62
N GLY A 395 -5.47 3.87 -4.98
CA GLY A 395 -5.24 2.44 -5.12
C GLY A 395 -5.46 2.03 -6.57
N TYR A 396 -4.56 1.21 -7.11
CA TYR A 396 -4.69 0.60 -8.43
C TYR A 396 -4.64 -0.91 -8.31
N LEU A 397 -5.67 -1.59 -8.80
CA LEU A 397 -5.74 -3.04 -8.90
C LEU A 397 -5.84 -3.44 -10.38
N ASP A 398 -4.90 -4.26 -10.81
CA ASP A 398 -4.85 -4.83 -12.14
C ASP A 398 -5.12 -6.33 -12.07
N LEU A 399 -6.13 -6.76 -12.82
CA LEU A 399 -6.62 -8.13 -12.91
C LEU A 399 -6.42 -8.74 -14.30
N THR A 400 -5.53 -8.17 -15.13
CA THR A 400 -5.15 -8.75 -16.43
C THR A 400 -4.79 -10.24 -16.29
N ASN A 401 -4.10 -10.58 -15.20
CA ASN A 401 -3.90 -11.96 -14.77
C ASN A 401 -4.54 -12.16 -13.39
N ALA A 402 -5.75 -12.71 -13.35
CA ALA A 402 -6.45 -12.97 -12.09
C ALA A 402 -5.73 -13.96 -11.16
N ALA A 403 -4.81 -14.79 -11.68
CA ALA A 403 -3.97 -15.69 -10.86
C ALA A 403 -2.74 -14.98 -10.26
N SER A 404 -2.44 -13.77 -10.72
CA SER A 404 -1.34 -12.93 -10.21
C SER A 404 -1.77 -11.46 -10.27
N PRO A 405 -2.76 -11.06 -9.44
CA PRO A 405 -3.20 -9.69 -9.38
C PRO A 405 -2.05 -8.76 -9.00
N TYR A 406 -2.01 -7.61 -9.65
CA TYR A 406 -1.05 -6.55 -9.34
C TYR A 406 -1.77 -5.44 -8.60
N PHE A 407 -1.18 -4.96 -7.51
CA PHE A 407 -1.72 -3.87 -6.72
C PHE A 407 -0.63 -2.85 -6.39
N THR A 408 -0.98 -1.58 -6.42
CA THR A 408 -0.14 -0.52 -5.88
C THR A 408 -0.99 0.55 -5.23
N ILE A 409 -0.42 1.16 -4.19
CA ILE A 409 -0.97 2.29 -3.46
C ILE A 409 0.08 3.37 -3.43
N GLY A 410 -0.29 4.60 -3.78
CA GLY A 410 0.64 5.72 -3.78
C GLY A 410 0.02 6.98 -3.23
N ALA A 411 0.86 7.79 -2.58
CA ALA A 411 0.49 9.09 -2.04
C ALA A 411 1.01 10.20 -2.97
N PHE A 412 0.23 11.27 -3.08
CA PHE A 412 0.52 12.43 -3.92
C PHE A 412 1.81 13.11 -3.47
N VAL A 413 2.62 13.50 -4.45
CA VAL A 413 3.93 14.12 -4.24
C VAL A 413 4.04 15.44 -5.00
N GLN A 414 3.54 15.54 -6.23
CA GLN A 414 3.70 16.76 -7.04
C GLN A 414 2.55 17.00 -8.03
#